data_AF-A0A950PBK5-F1
#
_entry.id   AF-A0A950PBK5-F1
#
_cell.length_a   1.000
_cell.length_b   1.000
_cell.length_c   1.000
_cell.angle_alpha   90.00
_cell.angle_beta   90.00
_cell.angle_gamma   90.00
#
_symmetry.space_group_name_H-M   'P 1'
#
loop_
_entity.id
_entity.type
_entity.pdbx_description
1 polymer ?
#
loop_
_entity_poly.entity_id
_entity_poly.type
_entity_poly.pdbx_seq_one_letter_code
_entity_poly.pdbx_strand_id
1 'polypeptide(L)'
;MQADFIVIGAGSAGCVLANRLTEDPSTRVLLIEAGGRDWNPLIHIPAGFMKMLDHPTLTWGFRAQANEEREIIYPRGRVLGGSSSINGLIYIRGQPEDYDHWAQLGNRGWSWDDCLPFFKKAERWGEGSSEVHGTDGYLFTSAMDRSPICAKVIEAGKQLGLDYREDVNDLPPGAGPSIGWCQQTRGGRRRASTARSYLRPASKRPNLQLVTHALVHRIVFDGQRAIGIDFSRHGRIERVLAQREVILSAGAVGSPHLLQLSGIGDPEHLAKIGIETHHALPGVGKNMQDHYVVRVTYPIHGMRTANERARGLP
;
A
#
# COMPACT_ATOMS: atom_id res chain seq x y z
N MET A 1 -17.65 1.26 -22.13
CA MET A 1 -17.47 1.47 -20.68
C MET A 1 -17.66 2.95 -20.42
N GLN A 2 -18.46 3.33 -19.42
CA GLN A 2 -18.66 4.73 -19.04
C GLN A 2 -18.55 4.82 -17.51
N ALA A 3 -17.71 5.72 -17.01
CA ALA A 3 -17.45 5.90 -15.59
C ALA A 3 -17.37 7.38 -15.25
N ASP A 4 -17.75 7.74 -14.03
CA ASP A 4 -17.56 9.09 -13.52
C ASP A 4 -16.12 9.25 -13.06
N PHE A 5 -15.61 8.23 -12.38
CA PHE A 5 -14.22 8.14 -11.93
C PHE A 5 -13.54 6.89 -12.51
N ILE A 6 -12.31 7.06 -12.99
CA ILE A 6 -11.41 5.95 -13.30
C ILE A 6 -10.32 5.90 -12.24
N VAL A 7 -10.22 4.81 -11.48
CA VAL A 7 -9.17 4.59 -10.49
C VAL A 7 -8.16 3.61 -11.06
N ILE A 8 -6.91 4.04 -11.24
CA ILE A 8 -5.83 3.26 -11.86
C ILE A 8 -5.02 2.54 -10.79
N GLY A 9 -5.16 1.22 -10.73
CA GLY A 9 -4.49 0.33 -9.77
C GLY A 9 -5.41 -0.05 -8.62
N ALA A 10 -5.76 -1.33 -8.51
CA ALA A 10 -6.49 -1.91 -7.38
C ALA A 10 -5.55 -2.25 -6.22
N GLY A 11 -4.65 -1.32 -5.88
CA GLY A 11 -3.68 -1.45 -4.80
C GLY A 11 -4.24 -1.11 -3.42
N SER A 12 -3.35 -0.76 -2.48
CA SER A 12 -3.75 -0.35 -1.13
C SER A 12 -4.73 0.85 -1.17
N ALA A 13 -4.34 1.95 -1.81
CA ALA A 13 -5.18 3.15 -1.89
C ALA A 13 -6.35 2.99 -2.87
N GLY A 14 -6.13 2.40 -4.04
CA GLY A 14 -7.17 2.29 -5.07
C GLY A 14 -8.40 1.47 -4.64
N CYS A 15 -8.19 0.40 -3.87
CA CYS A 15 -9.30 -0.35 -3.27
C CYS A 15 -10.10 0.49 -2.27
N VAL A 16 -9.45 1.37 -1.50
CA VAL A 16 -10.12 2.28 -0.56
C VAL A 16 -10.93 3.33 -1.32
N LEU A 17 -10.33 3.95 -2.34
CA LEU A 17 -10.99 4.96 -3.19
C LEU A 17 -12.21 4.38 -3.89
N ALA A 18 -12.09 3.22 -4.53
CA ALA A 18 -13.20 2.55 -5.18
C ALA A 18 -14.34 2.23 -4.20
N ASN A 19 -14.00 1.79 -2.98
CA ASN A 19 -15.00 1.57 -1.94
C ASN A 19 -15.68 2.88 -1.52
N ARG A 20 -14.94 3.94 -1.21
CA ARG A 20 -15.53 5.21 -0.72
C ARG A 20 -16.34 5.94 -1.79
N LEU A 21 -15.82 6.05 -3.01
CA LEU A 21 -16.53 6.72 -4.11
C LEU A 21 -17.85 6.02 -4.47
N THR A 22 -17.91 4.69 -4.33
CA THR A 22 -19.14 3.92 -4.63
C THR A 22 -20.09 3.80 -3.44
N GLU A 23 -19.81 4.43 -2.30
CA GLU A 23 -20.80 4.57 -1.22
C GLU A 23 -22.01 5.38 -1.69
N ASP A 24 -21.78 6.37 -2.55
CA ASP A 24 -22.84 7.07 -3.28
C ASP A 24 -23.31 6.22 -4.48
N PRO A 25 -24.57 5.74 -4.50
CA PRO A 25 -25.09 4.89 -5.56
C PRO A 25 -25.19 5.61 -6.92
N SER A 26 -25.14 6.95 -6.95
CA SER A 26 -25.17 7.74 -8.19
C SER A 26 -23.80 7.84 -8.86
N THR A 27 -22.72 7.52 -8.14
CA THR A 27 -21.34 7.61 -8.62
C THR A 27 -20.87 6.28 -9.21
N ARG A 28 -20.54 6.27 -10.51
CA ARG A 28 -19.99 5.10 -11.22
C ARG A 28 -18.46 5.12 -11.23
N VAL A 29 -17.86 4.05 -10.74
CA VAL A 29 -16.40 3.92 -10.67
C VAL A 29 -15.93 2.75 -11.54
N LEU A 30 -14.93 3.01 -12.38
CA LEU A 30 -14.12 1.97 -13.02
C LEU A 30 -12.81 1.82 -12.25
N LEU A 31 -12.61 0.67 -11.61
CA LEU A 31 -11.34 0.28 -11.02
C LEU A 31 -10.58 -0.64 -11.98
N ILE A 32 -9.38 -0.24 -12.40
CA ILE A 32 -8.58 -0.99 -13.37
C ILE A 32 -7.28 -1.51 -12.74
N GLU A 33 -6.93 -2.77 -12.97
CA GLU A 33 -5.76 -3.42 -12.38
C GLU A 33 -5.02 -4.29 -13.41
N ALA A 34 -3.69 -4.16 -13.43
CA ALA A 34 -2.81 -4.92 -14.32
C ALA A 34 -2.67 -6.39 -13.91
N GLY A 35 -2.79 -6.67 -12.61
CA GLY A 35 -2.84 -8.00 -12.03
C GLY A 35 -4.21 -8.68 -12.11
N GLY A 36 -4.22 -9.94 -11.69
CA GLY A 36 -5.43 -10.74 -11.56
C GLY A 36 -5.98 -10.78 -10.14
N ARG A 37 -6.92 -11.70 -9.91
CA ARG A 37 -7.47 -12.00 -8.57
C ARG A 37 -6.39 -12.51 -7.63
N ASP A 38 -6.59 -12.31 -6.33
CA ASP A 38 -5.78 -12.82 -5.22
C ASP A 38 -6.02 -14.32 -4.95
N TRP A 39 -5.92 -15.14 -5.99
CA TRP A 39 -6.26 -16.57 -5.98
C TRP A 39 -5.33 -17.45 -5.13
N ASN A 40 -4.07 -17.03 -4.94
CA ASN A 40 -3.06 -17.84 -4.27
C ASN A 40 -3.35 -17.92 -2.76
N PRO A 41 -3.51 -19.12 -2.16
CA PRO A 41 -3.75 -19.28 -0.72
C PRO A 41 -2.69 -18.61 0.17
N LEU A 42 -1.43 -18.53 -0.28
CA LEU A 42 -0.33 -17.91 0.46
C LEU A 42 -0.50 -16.39 0.63
N ILE A 43 -1.32 -15.73 -0.20
CA ILE A 43 -1.75 -14.34 0.06
C ILE A 43 -2.55 -14.29 1.37
N HIS A 44 -3.42 -15.25 1.63
CA HIS A 44 -4.37 -15.17 2.75
C HIS A 44 -3.77 -15.63 4.08
N ILE A 45 -2.71 -16.44 4.03
CA ILE A 45 -2.00 -16.98 5.19
C ILE A 45 -0.87 -16.02 5.58
N PRO A 46 -0.85 -15.43 6.80
CA PRO A 46 0.18 -14.46 7.19
C PRO A 46 1.63 -14.92 6.96
N ALA A 47 1.96 -16.16 7.36
CA ALA A 47 3.30 -16.73 7.17
C ALA A 47 3.70 -16.91 5.69
N GLY A 48 2.74 -16.86 4.76
CA GLY A 48 2.98 -17.00 3.33
C GLY A 48 3.70 -15.82 2.69
N PHE A 49 3.79 -14.65 3.35
CA PHE A 49 4.33 -13.43 2.75
C PHE A 49 5.76 -13.59 2.21
N MET A 50 6.62 -14.35 2.91
CA MET A 50 8.00 -14.63 2.49
C MET A 50 8.07 -15.28 1.10
N LYS A 51 7.05 -16.06 0.71
CA LYS A 51 6.94 -16.69 -0.61
C LYS A 51 6.35 -15.76 -1.67
N MET A 52 5.75 -14.64 -1.26
CA MET A 52 5.11 -13.69 -2.15
C MET A 52 6.03 -12.57 -2.63
N LEU A 53 7.11 -12.25 -1.90
CA LEU A 53 7.97 -11.10 -2.17
C LEU A 53 8.56 -11.09 -3.60
N ASP A 54 8.95 -12.25 -4.12
CA ASP A 54 9.52 -12.39 -5.48
C ASP A 54 8.70 -13.36 -6.33
N HIS A 55 7.38 -13.41 -6.12
CA HIS A 55 6.52 -14.33 -6.86
C HIS A 55 6.43 -13.90 -8.34
N PRO A 56 6.65 -14.82 -9.31
CA PRO A 56 6.87 -14.46 -10.71
C PRO A 56 5.66 -13.83 -11.41
N THR A 57 4.45 -14.15 -10.94
CA THR A 57 3.19 -13.69 -11.58
C THR A 57 2.32 -12.78 -10.73
N LEU A 58 2.63 -12.64 -9.44
CA LEU A 58 1.83 -11.84 -8.49
C LEU A 58 2.56 -10.57 -8.05
N THR A 59 3.77 -10.37 -8.54
CA THR A 59 4.56 -9.16 -8.36
C THR A 59 4.90 -8.57 -9.72
N TRP A 60 5.35 -7.31 -9.71
CA TRP A 60 5.90 -6.66 -10.90
C TRP A 60 7.30 -7.15 -11.28
N GLY A 61 7.98 -7.92 -10.41
CA GLY A 61 9.33 -8.42 -10.66
C GLY A 61 10.41 -7.34 -10.71
N PHE A 62 10.14 -6.15 -10.17
CA PHE A 62 11.10 -5.04 -10.21
C PHE A 62 12.39 -5.38 -9.46
N ARG A 63 13.48 -4.86 -10.00
CA ARG A 63 14.83 -4.88 -9.42
C ARG A 63 15.28 -3.44 -9.29
N ALA A 64 15.81 -3.09 -8.12
CA ALA A 64 16.44 -1.81 -7.89
C ALA A 64 17.95 -1.98 -8.08
N GLN A 65 18.55 -1.15 -8.94
CA GLN A 65 20.00 -1.09 -9.07
C GLN A 65 20.57 -0.39 -7.83
N ALA A 66 21.36 -1.12 -7.02
CA ALA A 66 22.01 -0.53 -5.85
C ALA A 66 23.33 0.14 -6.21
N ASN A 67 24.09 -0.47 -7.12
CA ASN A 67 25.33 0.01 -7.75
C ASN A 67 25.53 -0.76 -9.07
N GLU A 68 26.59 -0.51 -9.85
CA GLU A 68 26.79 -1.13 -11.17
C GLU A 68 26.73 -2.67 -11.19
N GLU A 69 27.06 -3.34 -10.09
CA GLU A 69 27.19 -4.81 -10.03
C GLU A 69 26.07 -5.50 -9.27
N ARG A 70 25.23 -4.75 -8.54
CA ARG A 70 24.26 -5.32 -7.61
C ARG A 70 22.84 -4.81 -7.83
N GLU A 71 21.96 -5.76 -8.12
CA GLU A 71 20.52 -5.59 -8.07
C GLU A 71 19.92 -6.10 -6.75
N ILE A 72 18.84 -5.44 -6.31
CA ILE A 72 18.07 -5.84 -5.14
C ILE A 72 16.62 -6.07 -5.57
N ILE A 73 15.99 -7.14 -5.08
CA ILE A 73 14.55 -7.40 -5.29
C ILE A 73 13.76 -6.20 -4.76
N TYR A 74 12.88 -5.64 -5.59
CA TYR A 74 12.07 -4.48 -5.24
C TYR A 74 10.57 -4.82 -5.30
N PRO A 75 10.05 -5.51 -4.27
CA PRO A 75 8.76 -6.19 -4.35
C PRO A 75 7.61 -5.18 -4.45
N ARG A 76 6.81 -5.29 -5.51
CA ARG A 76 5.55 -4.55 -5.70
C ARG A 76 4.47 -5.52 -6.17
N GLY A 77 3.31 -5.51 -5.50
CA GLY A 77 2.23 -6.44 -5.84
C GLY A 77 1.57 -6.10 -7.18
N ARG A 78 1.36 -7.13 -8.01
CA ARG A 78 0.62 -7.08 -9.27
C ARG A 78 -0.56 -8.05 -9.19
N VAL A 79 -1.50 -7.72 -8.34
CA VAL A 79 -2.66 -8.54 -7.95
C VAL A 79 -3.69 -7.62 -7.30
N LEU A 80 -4.97 -7.98 -7.27
CA LEU A 80 -5.96 -7.26 -6.46
C LEU A 80 -5.47 -7.08 -5.01
N GLY A 81 -5.57 -5.86 -4.50
CA GLY A 81 -5.03 -5.41 -3.22
C GLY A 81 -3.59 -4.90 -3.31
N GLY A 82 -2.91 -5.09 -4.45
CA GLY A 82 -1.55 -4.69 -4.72
C GLY A 82 -0.59 -5.17 -3.64
N SER A 83 0.27 -4.28 -3.17
CA SER A 83 1.26 -4.60 -2.14
C SER A 83 0.64 -5.03 -0.79
N SER A 84 -0.60 -4.63 -0.47
CA SER A 84 -1.27 -5.12 0.76
C SER A 84 -1.51 -6.64 0.76
N SER A 85 -1.61 -7.25 -0.43
CA SER A 85 -1.79 -8.69 -0.60
C SER A 85 -0.48 -9.49 -0.44
N ILE A 86 0.69 -8.83 -0.45
CA ILE A 86 2.00 -9.50 -0.35
C ILE A 86 2.86 -9.01 0.83
N ASN A 87 2.45 -7.98 1.56
CA ASN A 87 3.25 -7.36 2.63
C ASN A 87 3.46 -8.26 3.87
N GLY A 88 4.30 -7.81 4.80
CA GLY A 88 4.58 -8.47 6.09
C GLY A 88 3.51 -8.26 7.18
N LEU A 89 2.33 -7.72 6.84
CA LEU A 89 1.18 -7.47 7.72
C LEU A 89 1.40 -6.51 8.90
N ILE A 90 2.61 -6.02 9.15
CA ILE A 90 2.88 -5.06 10.23
C ILE A 90 1.99 -3.82 10.05
N TYR A 91 1.27 -3.46 11.12
CA TYR A 91 0.45 -2.26 11.19
C TYR A 91 1.08 -1.30 12.20
N ILE A 92 1.72 -0.26 11.68
CA ILE A 92 2.34 0.82 12.44
C ILE A 92 1.98 2.14 11.72
N ARG A 93 1.64 3.18 12.48
CA ARG A 93 1.43 4.55 11.99
C ARG A 93 2.73 5.35 12.10
N GLY A 94 2.84 6.43 11.33
CA GLY A 94 3.93 7.38 11.50
C GLY A 94 3.86 8.08 12.87
N GLN A 95 4.91 8.79 13.22
CA GLN A 95 4.91 9.69 14.37
C GLN A 95 4.10 10.95 14.04
N PRO A 96 3.50 11.64 15.02
CA PRO A 96 2.78 12.90 14.78
C PRO A 96 3.59 13.91 13.94
N GLU A 97 4.89 14.00 14.22
CA GLU A 97 5.85 14.89 13.55
C GLU A 97 6.00 14.59 12.06
N ASP A 98 5.83 13.34 11.62
CA ASP A 98 5.89 12.98 10.20
C ASP A 98 4.80 13.72 9.41
N TYR A 99 3.60 13.80 9.98
CA TYR A 99 2.43 14.42 9.37
C TYR A 99 2.43 15.95 9.55
N ASP A 100 2.81 16.42 10.74
CA ASP A 100 2.97 17.86 10.98
C ASP A 100 4.04 18.46 10.06
N HIS A 101 5.12 17.72 9.80
CA HIS A 101 6.11 18.12 8.81
C HIS A 101 5.50 18.23 7.40
N TRP A 102 4.63 17.29 6.98
CA TRP A 102 3.94 17.41 5.69
C TRP A 102 3.09 18.69 5.62
N ALA A 103 2.37 19.03 6.69
CA ALA A 103 1.60 20.26 6.77
C ALA A 103 2.50 21.51 6.68
N GLN A 104 3.64 21.51 7.38
CA GLN A 104 4.64 22.59 7.34
C GLN A 104 5.28 22.77 5.96
N LEU A 105 5.43 21.69 5.18
CA LEU A 105 5.86 21.73 3.78
C LEU A 105 4.80 22.33 2.83
N GLY A 106 3.63 22.72 3.34
CA GLY A 106 2.56 23.38 2.59
C GLY A 106 1.36 22.48 2.29
N ASN A 107 1.35 21.22 2.72
CA ASN A 107 0.23 20.30 2.52
C ASN A 107 -0.83 20.52 3.61
N ARG A 108 -1.58 21.61 3.51
CA ARG A 108 -2.65 21.94 4.47
C ARG A 108 -3.66 20.79 4.59
N GLY A 109 -4.10 20.49 5.81
CA GLY A 109 -5.02 19.38 6.09
C GLY A 109 -4.35 18.01 6.23
N TRP A 110 -3.01 17.96 6.30
CA TRP A 110 -2.23 16.73 6.49
C TRP A 110 -1.46 16.71 7.82
N SER A 111 -1.84 17.55 8.80
CA SER A 111 -1.26 17.46 10.15
C SER A 111 -1.65 16.13 10.83
N TRP A 112 -1.01 15.78 11.93
CA TRP A 112 -1.39 14.61 12.71
C TRP A 112 -2.88 14.65 13.11
N ASP A 113 -3.34 15.79 13.60
CA ASP A 113 -4.72 15.98 14.06
C ASP A 113 -5.73 15.85 12.90
N ASP A 114 -5.36 16.28 11.69
CA ASP A 114 -6.18 16.10 10.49
C ASP A 114 -6.21 14.63 10.02
N CYS A 115 -5.10 13.90 10.19
CA CYS A 115 -4.95 12.52 9.72
C CYS A 115 -5.54 11.49 10.70
N LEU A 116 -5.48 11.73 12.01
CA LEU A 116 -5.92 10.80 13.05
C LEU A 116 -7.37 10.33 12.87
N PRO A 117 -8.36 11.19 12.54
CA PRO A 117 -9.71 10.75 12.21
C PRO A 117 -9.77 9.73 11.07
N PHE A 118 -8.90 9.85 10.06
CA PHE A 118 -8.85 8.91 8.94
C PHE A 118 -8.16 7.59 9.30
N PHE A 119 -7.15 7.61 10.18
CA PHE A 119 -6.57 6.37 10.73
C PHE A 119 -7.64 5.59 11.50
N LYS A 120 -8.39 6.26 12.38
CA LYS A 120 -9.52 5.65 13.11
C LYS A 120 -10.61 5.17 12.16
N LYS A 121 -10.97 5.97 11.15
CA LYS A 121 -12.01 5.60 10.15
C LYS A 121 -11.62 4.40 9.28
N ALA A 122 -10.33 4.20 9.03
CA ALA A 122 -9.85 3.05 8.27
C ALA A 122 -9.88 1.76 9.09
N GLU A 123 -9.59 1.88 10.39
CA GLU A 123 -9.28 0.78 11.29
C GLU A 123 -10.53 0.07 11.87
N ARG A 124 -10.41 -1.26 11.98
CA ARG A 124 -11.25 -2.13 12.79
C ARG A 124 -10.36 -2.92 13.73
N TRP A 125 -10.08 -2.32 14.88
CA TRP A 125 -9.22 -2.87 15.91
C TRP A 125 -9.91 -4.00 16.68
N GLY A 126 -9.19 -5.11 16.88
CA GLY A 126 -9.71 -6.33 17.46
C GLY A 126 -9.84 -6.34 18.99
N GLU A 127 -9.21 -5.40 19.70
CA GLU A 127 -9.10 -5.43 21.17
C GLU A 127 -9.98 -4.37 21.88
N GLY A 128 -10.86 -3.67 21.15
CA GLY A 128 -11.78 -2.66 21.70
C GLY A 128 -11.43 -1.21 21.31
N SER A 129 -12.38 -0.28 21.44
CA SER A 129 -12.13 1.12 21.05
C SER A 129 -11.25 1.86 22.06
N SER A 130 -10.50 2.86 21.58
CA SER A 130 -9.74 3.80 22.42
C SER A 130 -9.72 5.20 21.78
N GLU A 131 -9.03 6.16 22.41
CA GLU A 131 -8.87 7.50 21.84
C GLU A 131 -8.17 7.48 20.48
N VAL A 132 -7.23 6.54 20.27
CA VAL A 132 -6.42 6.41 19.06
C VAL A 132 -6.85 5.28 18.13
N HIS A 133 -7.71 4.35 18.57
CA HIS A 133 -8.16 3.22 17.77
C HIS A 133 -9.61 3.32 17.29
N GLY A 134 -9.84 2.90 16.05
CA GLY A 134 -11.18 2.75 15.48
C GLY A 134 -11.64 1.29 15.46
N THR A 135 -12.94 1.06 15.63
CA THR A 135 -13.53 -0.30 15.65
C THR A 135 -14.47 -0.59 14.48
N ASP A 136 -14.85 0.42 13.71
CA ASP A 136 -15.91 0.30 12.70
C ASP A 136 -15.41 0.27 11.26
N GLY A 137 -14.13 0.59 11.05
CA GLY A 137 -13.50 0.66 9.74
C GLY A 137 -13.49 -0.66 8.98
N TYR A 138 -12.91 -0.65 7.78
CA TYR A 138 -12.87 -1.84 6.91
C TYR A 138 -11.60 -2.68 7.12
N LEU A 139 -10.51 -2.07 7.58
CA LEU A 139 -9.22 -2.72 7.75
C LEU A 139 -9.15 -3.42 9.11
N PHE A 140 -9.23 -4.75 9.11
CA PHE A 140 -9.07 -5.50 10.36
C PHE A 140 -7.62 -5.40 10.86
N THR A 141 -7.45 -4.88 12.06
CA THR A 141 -6.19 -4.86 12.80
C THR A 141 -6.33 -5.69 14.08
N SER A 142 -5.26 -6.38 14.48
CA SER A 142 -5.23 -7.18 15.71
C SER A 142 -3.85 -7.17 16.34
N ALA A 143 -3.80 -7.49 17.63
CA ALA A 143 -2.54 -7.70 18.32
C ALA A 143 -1.75 -8.86 17.69
N MET A 144 -0.43 -8.76 17.76
CA MET A 144 0.46 -9.89 17.45
C MET A 144 0.58 -10.83 18.65
N ASP A 145 0.88 -12.10 18.36
CA ASP A 145 1.17 -13.08 19.40
C ASP A 145 2.47 -12.68 20.14
N ARG A 146 2.39 -12.58 21.47
CA ARG A 146 3.54 -12.17 22.31
C ARG A 146 4.52 -13.33 22.49
N SER A 147 5.50 -13.40 21.60
CA SER A 147 6.58 -14.39 21.70
C SER A 147 7.48 -14.11 22.92
N PRO A 148 7.87 -15.14 23.70
CA PRO A 148 8.84 -14.98 24.79
C PRO A 148 10.17 -14.38 24.34
N ILE A 149 10.60 -14.67 23.11
CA ILE A 149 11.83 -14.09 22.54
C ILE A 149 11.67 -12.58 22.37
N CYS A 150 10.55 -12.12 21.81
CA CYS A 150 10.28 -10.69 21.64
C CYS A 150 10.15 -9.98 22.99
N ALA A 151 9.57 -10.63 24.01
CA ALA A 151 9.54 -10.08 25.36
C ALA A 151 10.95 -9.85 25.94
N LYS A 152 11.89 -10.79 25.70
CA LYS A 152 13.30 -10.59 26.09
C LYS A 152 13.98 -9.44 25.34
N VAL A 153 13.65 -9.25 24.06
CA VAL A 153 14.14 -8.11 23.26
C VAL A 153 13.60 -6.79 23.81
N ILE A 154 12.32 -6.74 24.20
CA ILE A 154 11.72 -5.57 24.86
C ILE A 154 12.44 -5.25 26.17
N GLU A 155 12.69 -6.24 27.03
CA GLU A 155 13.43 -6.02 28.27
C GLU A 155 14.87 -5.53 28.03
N ALA A 156 15.55 -6.05 27.02
CA ALA A 156 16.87 -5.54 26.62
C ALA A 156 16.80 -4.09 26.13
N GLY A 157 15.78 -3.73 25.35
CA GLY A 157 15.57 -2.35 24.90
C GLY A 157 15.33 -1.38 26.07
N LYS A 158 14.56 -1.79 27.08
CA LYS A 158 14.37 -1.01 28.31
C LYS A 158 15.69 -0.82 29.06
N GLN A 159 16.54 -1.84 29.13
CA GLN A 159 17.88 -1.74 29.73
C GLN A 159 18.80 -0.77 28.97
N LEU A 160 18.57 -0.58 27.67
CA LEU A 160 19.25 0.42 26.83
C LEU A 160 18.66 1.83 26.95
N GLY A 161 17.60 2.01 27.76
CA GLY A 161 16.94 3.30 27.95
C GLY A 161 15.85 3.62 26.93
N LEU A 162 15.36 2.64 26.17
CA LEU A 162 14.19 2.85 25.29
C LEU A 162 12.91 2.86 26.12
N ASP A 163 12.02 3.80 25.81
CA ASP A 163 10.71 3.88 26.45
C ASP A 163 9.84 2.69 26.03
N TYR A 164 9.29 1.97 27.00
CA TYR A 164 8.35 0.89 26.72
C TYR A 164 6.99 1.43 26.29
N ARG A 165 6.46 0.88 25.19
CA ARG A 165 5.10 1.16 24.71
C ARG A 165 4.31 -0.14 24.59
N GLU A 166 3.20 -0.19 25.30
CA GLU A 166 2.24 -1.29 25.14
C GLU A 166 1.65 -1.26 23.72
N ASP A 167 1.36 -0.05 23.24
CA ASP A 167 0.87 0.22 21.89
C ASP A 167 1.79 1.21 21.17
N VAL A 168 2.40 0.75 20.07
CA VAL A 168 3.30 1.58 19.26
C VAL A 168 2.54 2.53 18.30
N ASN A 169 1.21 2.43 18.23
CA ASN A 169 0.36 3.35 17.48
C ASN A 169 -0.27 4.45 18.35
N ASP A 170 -0.08 4.37 19.67
CA ASP A 170 -0.45 5.40 20.65
C ASP A 170 0.79 6.22 21.04
N LEU A 171 1.28 7.01 20.08
CA LEU A 171 2.46 7.85 20.27
C LEU A 171 2.03 9.31 20.49
N PRO A 172 2.28 9.88 21.67
CA PRO A 172 2.06 11.31 21.88
C PRO A 172 3.10 12.12 21.09
N PRO A 173 2.80 13.38 20.73
CA PRO A 173 3.79 14.29 20.16
C PRO A 173 5.03 14.39 21.07
N GLY A 174 6.21 14.42 20.45
CA GLY A 174 7.51 14.45 21.11
C GLY A 174 7.96 13.09 21.66
N ALA A 175 7.28 11.99 21.34
CA ALA A 175 7.72 10.66 21.75
C ALA A 175 9.12 10.34 21.21
N GLY A 176 10.06 10.09 22.13
CA GLY A 176 11.42 9.67 21.80
C GLY A 176 11.52 8.21 21.34
N PRO A 177 12.75 7.71 21.18
CA PRO A 177 13.00 6.31 20.83
C PRO A 177 12.28 5.34 21.77
N SER A 178 11.47 4.44 21.21
CA SER A 178 10.61 3.55 21.98
C SER A 178 10.72 2.10 21.50
N ILE A 179 10.32 1.17 22.37
CA ILE A 179 10.22 -0.25 22.08
C ILE A 179 8.89 -0.81 22.57
N GLY A 180 8.23 -1.62 21.75
CA GLY A 180 6.89 -2.09 22.05
C GLY A 180 6.39 -3.19 21.13
N TRP A 181 5.13 -3.57 21.33
CA TRP A 181 4.46 -4.58 20.51
C TRP A 181 3.86 -3.94 19.27
N CYS A 182 4.22 -4.44 18.09
CA CYS A 182 3.57 -4.05 16.86
C CYS A 182 2.22 -4.76 16.69
N GLN A 183 1.35 -4.13 15.92
CA GLN A 183 0.06 -4.68 15.53
C GLN A 183 0.15 -5.28 14.12
N GLN A 184 -0.93 -5.93 13.67
CA GLN A 184 -0.99 -6.54 12.35
C GLN A 184 -2.32 -6.32 11.64
N THR A 185 -2.28 -6.16 10.31
CA THR A 185 -3.45 -6.14 9.43
C THR A 185 -3.98 -7.57 9.22
N ARG A 186 -4.62 -8.12 10.26
CA ARG A 186 -5.15 -9.49 10.30
C ARG A 186 -6.54 -9.49 10.92
N GLY A 187 -7.48 -10.13 10.22
CA GLY A 187 -8.84 -10.41 10.71
C GLY A 187 -9.02 -11.91 10.92
N GLY A 188 -9.06 -12.34 12.18
CA GLY A 188 -9.03 -13.76 12.57
C GLY A 188 -7.68 -14.40 12.24
N ARG A 189 -7.68 -15.53 11.53
CA ARG A 189 -6.44 -16.22 11.11
C ARG A 189 -5.90 -15.80 9.74
N ARG A 190 -6.52 -14.82 9.09
CA ARG A 190 -6.24 -14.46 7.69
C ARG A 190 -5.80 -13.00 7.56
N ARG A 191 -4.91 -12.74 6.61
CA ARG A 191 -4.50 -11.40 6.17
C ARG A 191 -5.71 -10.52 5.86
N ALA A 192 -5.67 -9.26 6.27
CA ALA A 192 -6.65 -8.24 5.92
C ALA A 192 -6.10 -7.31 4.82
N SER A 193 -5.95 -7.82 3.60
CA SER A 193 -5.56 -6.99 2.44
C SER A 193 -6.69 -6.02 2.08
N THR A 194 -6.38 -4.94 1.35
CA THR A 194 -7.41 -4.01 0.89
C THR A 194 -8.36 -4.65 -0.13
N ALA A 195 -7.92 -5.68 -0.85
CA ALA A 195 -8.81 -6.52 -1.66
C ALA A 195 -9.88 -7.20 -0.81
N ARG A 196 -9.50 -7.81 0.31
CA ARG A 196 -10.44 -8.46 1.24
C ARG A 196 -11.29 -7.46 2.00
N SER A 197 -10.67 -6.41 2.53
CA SER A 197 -11.28 -5.47 3.47
C SER A 197 -12.16 -4.42 2.80
N TYR A 198 -11.71 -3.83 1.68
CA TYR A 198 -12.42 -2.74 1.02
C TYR A 198 -13.05 -3.16 -0.31
N LEU A 199 -12.30 -3.85 -1.18
CA LEU A 199 -12.78 -4.16 -2.51
C LEU A 199 -13.91 -5.20 -2.49
N ARG A 200 -13.74 -6.32 -1.78
CA ARG A 200 -14.73 -7.40 -1.72
C ARG A 200 -16.13 -6.94 -1.29
N PRO A 201 -16.32 -6.10 -0.25
CA PRO A 201 -17.64 -5.56 0.04
C PRO A 201 -18.14 -4.60 -1.05
N ALA A 202 -17.27 -3.76 -1.62
CA ALA A 202 -17.65 -2.81 -2.68
C ALA A 202 -18.01 -3.50 -4.01
N SER A 203 -17.40 -4.64 -4.34
CA SER A 203 -17.65 -5.40 -5.58
C SER A 203 -19.07 -5.95 -5.70
N LYS A 204 -19.86 -5.90 -4.62
CA LYS A 204 -21.29 -6.26 -4.65
C LYS A 204 -22.18 -5.11 -5.16
N ARG A 205 -21.65 -3.89 -5.24
CA ARG A 205 -22.40 -2.70 -5.63
C ARG A 205 -22.45 -2.57 -7.15
N PRO A 206 -23.61 -2.27 -7.75
CA PRO A 206 -23.77 -2.23 -9.21
C PRO A 206 -23.02 -1.06 -9.87
N ASN A 207 -22.65 -0.04 -9.10
CA ASN A 207 -21.93 1.15 -9.55
C ASN A 207 -20.39 1.01 -9.48
N LEU A 208 -19.85 -0.17 -9.13
CA LEU A 208 -18.42 -0.48 -9.24
C LEU A 208 -18.17 -1.46 -10.40
N GLN A 209 -17.44 -1.02 -11.42
CA GLN A 209 -16.90 -1.90 -12.45
C GLN A 209 -15.43 -2.21 -12.15
N LEU A 210 -15.09 -3.50 -11.99
CA LEU A 210 -13.71 -3.96 -11.83
C LEU A 210 -13.19 -4.58 -13.13
N VAL A 211 -12.07 -4.07 -13.63
CA VAL A 211 -11.37 -4.61 -14.81
C VAL A 211 -9.97 -5.07 -14.39
N THR A 212 -9.70 -6.37 -14.53
CA THR A 212 -8.40 -6.99 -14.19
C THR A 212 -7.64 -7.39 -15.45
N HIS A 213 -6.37 -7.78 -15.28
CA HIS A 213 -5.47 -8.11 -16.38
C HIS A 213 -5.37 -7.01 -17.43
N ALA A 214 -5.47 -5.76 -16.98
CA ALA A 214 -5.55 -4.58 -17.82
C ALA A 214 -4.44 -3.59 -17.45
N LEU A 215 -3.47 -3.44 -18.35
CA LEU A 215 -2.32 -2.57 -18.15
C LEU A 215 -2.62 -1.20 -18.77
N VAL A 216 -2.65 -0.15 -17.94
CA VAL A 216 -2.80 1.23 -18.40
C VAL A 216 -1.48 1.72 -18.99
N HIS A 217 -1.55 2.31 -20.18
CA HIS A 217 -0.37 2.80 -20.91
C HIS A 217 -0.19 4.30 -20.80
N ARG A 218 -1.31 5.05 -20.82
CA ARG A 218 -1.29 6.51 -20.69
C ARG A 218 -2.64 7.08 -20.28
N ILE A 219 -2.61 8.31 -19.77
CA ILE A 219 -3.76 9.18 -19.55
C ILE A 219 -4.04 9.95 -20.85
N VAL A 220 -5.32 10.14 -21.16
CA VAL A 220 -5.80 10.90 -22.33
C VAL A 220 -6.28 12.27 -21.86
N PHE A 221 -5.91 13.32 -22.59
CA PHE A 221 -6.21 14.71 -22.25
C PHE A 221 -7.05 15.41 -23.31
N ASP A 222 -7.86 16.37 -22.86
CA ASP A 222 -8.48 17.42 -23.65
C ASP A 222 -8.05 18.77 -23.07
N GLY A 223 -7.20 19.51 -23.80
CA GLY A 223 -6.46 20.63 -23.24
C GLY A 223 -5.66 20.17 -22.02
N GLN A 224 -5.88 20.80 -20.86
CA GLN A 224 -5.23 20.43 -19.58
C GLN A 224 -6.03 19.42 -18.76
N ARG A 225 -7.20 18.96 -19.24
CA ARG A 225 -8.09 18.09 -18.49
C ARG A 225 -7.81 16.63 -18.83
N ALA A 226 -7.54 15.81 -17.81
CA ALA A 226 -7.55 14.35 -17.97
C ALA A 226 -8.99 13.87 -18.21
N ILE A 227 -9.23 13.24 -19.36
CA ILE A 227 -10.56 12.78 -19.78
C ILE A 227 -10.68 11.26 -19.86
N GLY A 228 -9.59 10.51 -19.71
CA GLY A 228 -9.64 9.05 -19.83
C GLY A 228 -8.28 8.38 -19.81
N ILE A 229 -8.26 7.11 -20.20
CA ILE A 229 -7.05 6.30 -20.29
C ILE A 229 -7.08 5.41 -21.54
N ASP A 230 -5.88 5.11 -22.03
CA ASP A 230 -5.64 3.99 -22.95
C ASP A 230 -5.01 2.83 -22.17
N PHE A 231 -5.51 1.62 -22.37
CA PHE A 231 -5.02 0.43 -21.68
C PHE A 231 -5.08 -0.81 -22.59
N SER A 232 -4.23 -1.80 -22.33
CA SER A 232 -4.31 -3.09 -23.01
C SER A 232 -4.96 -4.14 -22.13
N ARG A 233 -5.84 -4.95 -22.72
CA ARG A 233 -6.40 -6.15 -22.10
C ARG A 233 -6.65 -7.21 -23.17
N HIS A 234 -6.32 -8.47 -22.87
CA HIS A 234 -6.48 -9.60 -23.81
C HIS A 234 -5.90 -9.34 -25.22
N GLY A 235 -4.73 -8.70 -25.29
CA GLY A 235 -4.04 -8.41 -26.55
C GLY A 235 -4.63 -7.27 -27.38
N ARG A 236 -5.61 -6.51 -26.84
CA ARG A 236 -6.23 -5.37 -27.52
C ARG A 236 -6.02 -4.09 -26.73
N ILE A 237 -5.86 -2.97 -27.45
CA ILE A 237 -5.88 -1.64 -26.86
C ILE A 237 -7.33 -1.17 -26.80
N GLU A 238 -7.75 -0.74 -25.62
CA GLU A 238 -9.07 -0.19 -25.33
C GLU A 238 -8.89 1.23 -24.77
N ARG A 239 -9.88 2.10 -25.03
CA ARG A 239 -9.98 3.44 -24.45
C ARG A 239 -11.23 3.52 -23.59
N VAL A 240 -11.12 4.21 -22.45
CA VAL A 240 -12.28 4.55 -21.62
C VAL A 240 -12.15 5.99 -21.11
N LEU A 241 -13.27 6.70 -21.11
CA LEU A 241 -13.36 8.09 -20.69
C LEU A 241 -13.99 8.20 -19.29
N ALA A 242 -13.50 9.16 -18.51
CA ALA A 242 -14.06 9.56 -17.22
C ALA A 242 -14.90 10.83 -17.39
N GLN A 243 -16.09 10.87 -16.77
CA GLN A 243 -16.91 12.09 -16.78
C GLN A 243 -16.41 13.15 -15.79
N ARG A 244 -15.74 12.74 -14.72
CA ARG A 244 -15.21 13.63 -13.67
C ARG A 244 -13.69 13.58 -13.63
N GLU A 245 -13.12 12.51 -13.07
CA GLU A 245 -11.68 12.46 -12.76
C GLU A 245 -11.03 11.10 -13.11
N VAL A 246 -9.73 11.17 -13.38
CA VAL A 246 -8.83 10.01 -13.48
C VAL A 246 -7.89 10.05 -12.27
N ILE A 247 -7.97 9.04 -11.41
CA ILE A 247 -7.24 8.99 -10.14
C ILE A 247 -6.13 7.94 -10.21
N LEU A 248 -4.89 8.36 -10.02
CA LEU A 248 -3.73 7.48 -10.00
C LEU A 248 -3.56 6.80 -8.63
N SER A 249 -3.52 5.47 -8.65
CA SER A 249 -3.28 4.61 -7.47
C SER A 249 -2.33 3.45 -7.81
N ALA A 250 -1.43 3.67 -8.77
CA ALA A 250 -0.46 2.68 -9.26
C ALA A 250 0.80 2.55 -8.37
N GLY A 251 0.80 3.18 -7.20
CA GLY A 251 1.88 3.15 -6.21
C GLY A 251 3.05 4.07 -6.54
N ALA A 252 4.01 4.18 -5.62
CA ALA A 252 5.14 5.10 -5.73
C ALA A 252 6.07 4.85 -6.93
N VAL A 253 6.00 3.65 -7.54
CA VAL A 253 6.74 3.32 -8.78
C VAL A 253 5.87 3.51 -10.01
N GLY A 254 4.64 2.95 -10.00
CA GLY A 254 3.78 2.94 -11.17
C GLY A 254 3.15 4.30 -11.49
N SER A 255 2.81 5.09 -10.47
CA SER A 255 2.18 6.41 -10.67
C SER A 255 3.10 7.41 -11.40
N PRO A 256 4.35 7.68 -10.95
CA PRO A 256 5.22 8.60 -11.68
C PRO A 256 5.62 8.07 -13.05
N HIS A 257 5.81 6.75 -13.19
CA HIS A 257 6.08 6.14 -14.50
C HIS A 257 4.92 6.39 -15.47
N LEU A 258 3.67 6.18 -15.05
CA LEU A 258 2.50 6.42 -15.90
C LEU A 258 2.30 7.92 -16.21
N LEU A 259 2.61 8.82 -15.27
CA LEU A 259 2.63 10.27 -15.55
C LEU A 259 3.63 10.60 -16.64
N GLN A 260 4.85 10.08 -16.56
CA GLN A 260 5.88 10.29 -17.58
C GLN A 260 5.45 9.71 -18.94
N LEU A 261 4.89 8.49 -18.98
CA LEU A 261 4.31 7.89 -20.19
C LEU A 261 3.16 8.71 -20.79
N SER A 262 2.53 9.57 -19.98
CA SER A 262 1.44 10.46 -20.37
C SER A 262 1.91 11.88 -20.71
N GLY A 263 3.23 12.12 -20.75
CA GLY A 263 3.80 13.44 -21.06
C GLY A 263 3.84 14.41 -19.88
N ILE A 264 3.67 13.93 -18.64
CA ILE A 264 3.76 14.75 -17.43
C ILE A 264 5.09 14.43 -16.71
N GLY A 265 6.03 15.37 -16.70
CA GLY A 265 7.34 15.16 -16.09
C GLY A 265 8.38 16.21 -16.46
N ASP A 266 9.65 15.90 -16.20
CA ASP A 266 10.80 16.71 -16.63
C ASP A 266 10.92 16.72 -18.17
N PRO A 267 10.76 17.87 -18.84
CA PRO A 267 10.76 17.94 -20.30
C PRO A 267 12.03 17.38 -20.95
N GLU A 268 13.20 17.57 -20.33
CA GLU A 268 14.46 17.05 -20.87
C GLU A 268 14.51 15.52 -20.79
N HIS A 269 14.03 14.96 -19.68
CA HIS A 269 13.95 13.51 -19.52
C HIS A 269 12.94 12.90 -20.49
N LEU A 270 11.75 13.49 -20.62
CA LEU A 270 10.71 13.03 -21.53
C LEU A 270 11.19 13.03 -22.99
N ALA A 271 11.86 14.10 -23.43
CA ALA A 271 12.44 14.17 -24.76
C ALA A 271 13.47 13.05 -25.02
N LYS A 272 14.33 12.72 -24.04
CA LYS A 272 15.34 11.64 -24.16
C LYS A 272 14.72 10.26 -24.37
N ILE A 273 13.50 10.03 -23.89
CA ILE A 273 12.76 8.76 -24.05
C ILE A 273 11.70 8.83 -25.17
N GLY A 274 11.71 9.90 -25.98
CA GLY A 274 10.81 10.03 -27.13
C GLY A 274 9.37 10.40 -26.79
N ILE A 275 9.13 11.02 -25.64
CA ILE A 275 7.79 11.43 -25.19
C ILE A 275 7.65 12.95 -25.29
N GLU A 276 6.59 13.41 -25.96
CA GLU A 276 6.22 14.82 -26.00
C GLU A 276 5.77 15.30 -24.61
N THR A 277 6.28 16.46 -24.19
CA THR A 277 5.88 17.05 -22.90
C THR A 277 4.49 17.68 -23.04
N HIS A 278 3.52 17.10 -22.36
CA HIS A 278 2.19 17.66 -22.18
C HIS A 278 2.15 18.68 -21.03
N HIS A 279 2.80 18.36 -19.90
CA HIS A 279 2.89 19.25 -18.75
C HIS A 279 4.27 19.13 -18.08
N ALA A 280 4.99 20.25 -18.00
CA ALA A 280 6.29 20.28 -17.35
C ALA A 280 6.12 20.20 -15.83
N LEU A 281 6.56 19.09 -15.24
CA LEU A 281 6.56 18.86 -13.80
C LEU A 281 7.81 18.08 -13.39
N PRO A 282 8.98 18.74 -13.26
CA PRO A 282 10.26 18.06 -13.07
C PRO A 282 10.38 17.18 -11.81
N GLY A 283 9.49 17.37 -10.83
CA GLY A 283 9.42 16.54 -9.63
C GLY A 283 8.89 15.12 -9.85
N VAL A 284 8.24 14.83 -10.98
CA VAL A 284 7.69 13.48 -11.25
C VAL A 284 8.81 12.46 -11.37
N GLY A 285 8.76 11.44 -10.51
CA GLY A 285 9.78 10.39 -10.42
C GLY A 285 11.02 10.77 -9.59
N LYS A 286 11.01 11.96 -8.96
CA LYS A 286 12.04 12.42 -8.01
C LYS A 286 11.56 12.25 -6.57
N ASN A 287 12.45 12.57 -5.62
CA ASN A 287 12.18 12.47 -4.18
C ASN A 287 11.69 11.07 -3.73
N MET A 288 12.16 10.01 -4.40
CA MET A 288 11.87 8.64 -4.00
C MET A 288 12.56 8.37 -2.67
N GLN A 289 11.77 7.96 -1.68
CA GLN A 289 12.25 7.60 -0.35
C GLN A 289 11.86 6.15 -0.08
N ASP A 290 12.75 5.41 0.60
CA ASP A 290 12.49 4.05 1.02
C ASP A 290 13.26 3.73 2.30
N HIS A 291 12.82 2.72 3.05
CA HIS A 291 13.51 2.25 4.23
C HIS A 291 14.38 1.04 3.90
N TYR A 292 15.69 1.23 3.93
CA TYR A 292 16.64 0.14 3.74
C TYR A 292 16.61 -0.82 4.94
N VAL A 293 16.46 -2.11 4.64
CA VAL A 293 16.42 -3.16 5.67
C VAL A 293 17.70 -3.97 5.61
N VAL A 294 18.41 -4.03 6.74
CA VAL A 294 19.52 -4.97 6.96
C VAL A 294 19.04 -6.08 7.87
N ARG A 295 19.12 -7.33 7.42
CA ARG A 295 18.72 -8.49 8.21
C ARG A 295 19.90 -8.99 9.05
N VAL A 296 19.75 -8.95 10.37
CA VAL A 296 20.68 -9.55 11.31
C VAL A 296 20.06 -10.82 11.89
N THR A 297 20.81 -11.92 11.93
CA THR A 297 20.32 -13.23 12.39
C THR A 297 21.23 -13.83 13.45
N TYR A 298 20.65 -14.35 14.52
CA TYR A 298 21.38 -14.97 15.63
C TYR A 298 20.85 -16.37 15.93
N PRO A 299 21.72 -17.33 16.32
CA PRO A 299 21.28 -18.58 16.91
C PRO A 299 20.62 -18.31 18.26
N ILE A 300 19.55 -19.04 18.56
CA ILE A 300 18.81 -18.91 19.83
C ILE A 300 18.92 -20.24 20.59
N HIS A 301 19.29 -20.18 21.86
CA HIS A 301 19.35 -21.32 22.76
C HIS A 301 18.24 -21.26 23.81
N GLY A 302 17.68 -22.40 24.18
CA GLY A 302 16.70 -22.52 25.27
C GLY A 302 15.30 -21.96 24.98
N MET A 303 15.03 -21.50 23.74
CA MET A 303 13.71 -21.00 23.33
C MET A 303 13.40 -21.41 21.89
N ARG A 304 12.14 -21.80 21.63
CA ARG A 304 11.67 -22.19 20.30
C ARG A 304 11.35 -20.97 19.43
N THR A 305 11.96 -20.90 18.25
CA THR A 305 11.81 -19.81 17.28
C THR A 305 10.66 -20.04 16.30
N ALA A 306 10.22 -18.99 15.60
CA ALA A 306 9.27 -19.12 14.51
C ALA A 306 9.83 -19.95 13.34
N ASN A 307 11.14 -19.87 13.06
CA ASN A 307 11.79 -20.66 12.01
C ASN A 307 11.71 -22.16 12.27
N GLU A 308 11.86 -22.59 13.53
CA GLU A 308 11.72 -24.00 13.92
C GLU A 308 10.26 -24.48 13.91
N ARG A 309 9.30 -23.58 14.07
CA ARG A 309 7.86 -23.89 13.93
C ARG A 309 7.41 -23.94 12.47
N ALA A 310 8.09 -23.20 11.60
CA ALA A 310 7.75 -23.07 10.18
C ALA A 310 8.37 -24.18 9.30
N ARG A 311 9.40 -24.88 9.79
CA ARG A 311 9.74 -26.21 9.27
C ARG A 311 8.55 -27.11 9.61
N GLY A 312 7.91 -27.69 8.60
CA GLY A 312 6.72 -28.53 8.77
C GLY A 312 6.98 -29.76 9.64
N LEU A 313 6.08 -30.75 9.59
CA LEU A 313 6.44 -32.07 10.11
C LEU A 313 7.66 -32.59 9.33
N PRO A 314 8.61 -33.26 10.01
CA PRO A 314 9.78 -33.85 9.36
C PRO A 314 9.39 -34.81 8.23
#